data_AF-A0A0G1RIM5-F1
#
_entry.id   AF-A0A0G1RIM5-F1
#
_cell.length_a   1.000
_cell.length_b   1.000
_cell.length_c   1.000
_cell.angle_alpha   90.00
_cell.angle_beta   90.00
_cell.angle_gamma   90.00
#
_symmetry.space_group_name_H-M   'P 1'
#
loop_
_entity.id
_entity.type
_entity.pdbx_description
1 polymer ?
#
loop_
_entity_poly.entity_id
_entity_poly.type
_entity_poly.pdbx_seq_one_letter_code
_entity_poly.pdbx_strand_id
1 'polypeptide(L)'
;MSKISLFLLRVSMGWLMFYAGITKILNPDWSSAGYLKTAATFSGLYQWFLRPEILPVIDFINGWGLTLLGVSLILGFFVRLSAPLGALLMMLYYFPVLKFPYIAPHSFLVDEHIIYASALIFLSAVKSGEIWGLDKFLNKWRKH
;
A
#
# COMPACT_ATOMS: atom_id res chain seq x y z
N MET A 1 14.07 5.13 19.90
CA MET A 1 12.96 5.74 19.13
C MET A 1 11.76 5.95 20.03
N SER A 2 11.09 7.10 19.90
CA SER A 2 9.85 7.38 20.64
C SER A 2 8.73 6.44 20.17
N LYS A 3 8.12 5.71 21.10
CA LYS A 3 6.98 4.80 20.81
C LYS A 3 5.78 5.57 20.24
N ILE A 4 5.60 6.81 20.67
CA ILE A 4 4.54 7.71 20.19
C ILE A 4 4.73 8.03 18.71
N SER A 5 5.95 8.39 18.29
CA SER A 5 6.24 8.73 16.89
C SER A 5 5.99 7.54 15.96
N LEU A 6 6.36 6.33 16.37
CA LEU A 6 6.10 5.10 15.60
C LEU A 6 4.61 4.79 15.51
N PHE A 7 3.87 4.95 16.60
CA PHE A 7 2.43 4.78 16.61
C PHE A 7 1.74 5.79 15.68
N LEU A 8 2.09 7.07 15.77
CA LEU A 8 1.54 8.11 14.91
C LEU A 8 1.86 7.85 13.44
N LEU A 9 3.10 7.51 13.09
CA LEU A 9 3.46 7.17 11.73
C LEU A 9 2.64 5.97 11.21
N ARG A 10 2.50 4.91 12.02
CA ARG A 10 1.73 3.72 11.67
C ARG A 10 0.26 4.05 11.40
N VAL A 11 -0.36 4.80 12.30
CA VAL A 11 -1.78 5.18 12.18
C VAL A 11 -2.00 6.13 11.03
N SER A 12 -1.14 7.13 10.82
CA SER A 12 -1.25 8.07 9.69
C SER A 12 -1.10 7.35 8.35
N MET A 13 -0.11 6.46 8.22
CA MET A 13 0.04 5.62 7.02
C MET A 13 -1.17 4.72 6.82
N GLY A 14 -1.65 4.09 7.89
CA GLY A 14 -2.83 3.24 7.84
C GLY A 14 -4.10 3.98 7.41
N TRP A 15 -4.29 5.20 7.93
CA TRP A 15 -5.41 6.07 7.56
C TRP A 15 -5.38 6.45 6.09
N LEU A 16 -4.21 6.86 5.58
CA LEU A 16 -4.02 7.21 4.18
C LEU A 16 -4.36 6.04 3.25
N MET A 17 -3.86 4.84 3.56
CA MET A 17 -4.14 3.63 2.77
C MET A 17 -5.61 3.21 2.88
N PHE A 18 -6.19 3.28 4.07
CA PHE A 18 -7.60 2.95 4.30
C PHE A 18 -8.52 3.87 3.48
N TYR A 19 -8.31 5.18 3.56
CA TYR A 19 -9.07 6.16 2.80
C TYR A 19 -8.91 5.93 1.28
N ALA A 20 -7.69 5.73 0.82
CA ALA A 20 -7.40 5.45 -0.59
C ALA A 20 -8.04 4.14 -1.10
N GLY A 21 -8.23 3.13 -0.24
CA GLY A 21 -8.88 1.87 -0.59
C GLY A 21 -10.41 1.95 -0.52
N ILE A 22 -10.96 2.46 0.59
CA ILE A 22 -12.41 2.47 0.82
C ILE A 22 -13.14 3.33 -0.22
N THR A 23 -12.52 4.43 -0.65
CA THR A 23 -13.05 5.28 -1.73
C THR A 23 -13.14 4.56 -3.07
N LYS A 24 -12.26 3.58 -3.35
CA LYS A 24 -12.34 2.73 -4.54
C LYS A 24 -13.45 1.69 -4.44
N ILE A 25 -13.67 1.15 -3.25
CA ILE A 25 -14.73 0.16 -2.99
C ILE A 25 -16.11 0.80 -3.07
N LEU A 26 -16.25 2.01 -2.51
CA LEU A 26 -17.53 2.71 -2.41
C LEU A 26 -17.93 3.44 -3.69
N ASN A 27 -17.00 3.62 -4.65
CA ASN A 27 -17.28 4.27 -5.92
C ASN A 27 -17.43 3.21 -7.02
N PRO A 28 -18.66 2.91 -7.50
CA PRO A 28 -18.90 1.92 -8.53
C PRO A 28 -18.27 2.28 -9.89
N ASP A 29 -18.05 3.57 -10.13
CA ASP A 29 -17.47 4.09 -11.37
C ASP A 29 -15.92 4.08 -11.35
N TRP A 30 -15.31 3.75 -10.21
CA TRP A 30 -13.86 3.70 -10.11
C TRP A 30 -13.29 2.49 -10.84
N SER A 31 -12.24 2.71 -11.65
CA SER A 31 -11.45 1.64 -12.25
C SER A 31 -9.98 2.02 -12.34
N SER A 32 -9.10 1.03 -12.19
CA SER A 32 -7.65 1.17 -12.39
C SER A 32 -7.26 1.32 -13.86
N ALA A 33 -8.18 1.08 -14.81
CA ALA A 33 -7.87 1.11 -16.24
C ALA A 33 -7.22 2.41 -16.70
N GLY A 34 -7.69 3.56 -16.21
CA GLY A 34 -7.11 4.86 -16.53
C GLY A 34 -5.65 4.97 -16.10
N TYR A 35 -5.33 4.40 -14.94
CA TYR A 35 -3.98 4.38 -14.38
C TYR A 35 -3.07 3.38 -15.11
N LEU A 36 -3.56 2.17 -15.36
CA LEU A 36 -2.77 1.13 -16.04
C LEU A 36 -2.42 1.52 -17.49
N LYS A 37 -3.26 2.32 -18.15
CA LYS A 37 -3.02 2.84 -19.51
C LYS A 37 -1.85 3.82 -19.60
N THR A 38 -1.49 4.50 -18.50
CA THR A 38 -0.37 5.45 -18.51
C THR A 38 0.99 4.76 -18.41
N ALA A 39 1.00 3.44 -18.25
CA ALA A 39 2.20 2.67 -17.97
C ALA A 39 3.29 2.81 -19.05
N ALA A 40 4.37 3.51 -18.69
CA ALA A 40 5.56 3.62 -19.53
C ALA A 40 6.54 2.46 -19.33
N THR A 41 6.66 1.96 -18.10
CA THR A 41 7.54 0.84 -17.73
C THR A 41 6.73 -0.45 -17.55
N PHE A 42 7.28 -1.61 -17.96
CA PHE A 42 6.60 -2.92 -17.93
C PHE A 42 5.24 -2.95 -18.67
N SER A 43 5.14 -2.24 -19.80
CA SER A 43 3.91 -2.12 -20.58
C SER A 43 3.23 -3.48 -20.87
N GLY A 44 3.98 -4.55 -21.17
CA GLY A 44 3.40 -5.88 -21.39
C GLY A 44 2.61 -6.44 -20.20
N LEU A 45 3.10 -6.23 -18.97
CA LEU A 45 2.42 -6.65 -17.73
C LEU A 45 1.17 -5.80 -17.48
N TYR A 46 1.26 -4.48 -17.63
CA TYR A 46 0.13 -3.58 -17.44
C TYR A 46 -0.96 -3.73 -18.52
N GLN A 47 -0.58 -4.05 -19.75
CA GLN A 47 -1.51 -4.41 -20.82
C GLN A 47 -2.21 -5.75 -20.55
N TRP A 48 -1.54 -6.70 -19.89
CA TRP A 48 -2.19 -7.92 -19.43
C TRP A 48 -3.25 -7.62 -18.35
N PHE A 49 -2.95 -6.75 -17.40
CA PHE A 49 -3.93 -6.29 -16.40
C PHE A 49 -5.12 -5.55 -16.99
N LEU A 50 -4.94 -4.87 -18.13
CA LEU A 50 -5.99 -4.16 -18.85
C LEU A 50 -6.98 -5.07 -19.61
N ARG A 51 -6.73 -6.38 -19.68
CA ARG A 51 -7.65 -7.31 -20.34
C ARG A 51 -9.01 -7.27 -19.63
N PRO A 52 -10.14 -7.25 -20.38
CA PRO A 52 -11.48 -7.16 -19.79
C PRO A 52 -11.80 -8.27 -18.76
N GLU A 53 -11.20 -9.44 -18.93
CA GLU A 53 -11.35 -10.59 -18.03
C GLU A 53 -10.60 -10.41 -16.70
N ILE A 54 -9.53 -9.61 -16.69
CA ILE A 54 -8.58 -9.48 -15.57
C ILE A 54 -8.79 -8.17 -14.82
N LEU A 55 -9.14 -7.10 -15.54
CA LEU A 55 -9.34 -5.77 -14.99
C LEU A 55 -10.27 -5.73 -13.76
N PRO A 56 -11.43 -6.42 -13.74
CA PRO A 56 -12.29 -6.44 -12.54
C PRO A 56 -11.61 -7.05 -11.31
N VAL A 57 -10.75 -8.05 -11.52
CA VAL A 57 -9.97 -8.68 -10.44
C VAL A 57 -8.91 -7.70 -9.92
N ILE A 58 -8.26 -6.95 -10.82
CA ILE A 58 -7.28 -5.92 -10.45
C ILE A 58 -7.94 -4.77 -9.70
N ASP A 59 -9.13 -4.33 -10.12
CA ASP A 59 -9.90 -3.28 -9.45
C ASP A 59 -10.31 -3.74 -8.04
N PHE A 60 -10.79 -4.98 -7.91
CA PHE A 60 -11.14 -5.59 -6.63
C PHE A 60 -9.93 -5.70 -5.69
N ILE A 61 -8.80 -6.22 -6.18
CA ILE A 61 -7.56 -6.36 -5.39
C ILE A 61 -7.02 -5.00 -4.98
N ASN A 62 -7.08 -3.98 -5.84
CA ASN A 62 -6.61 -2.63 -5.52
C ASN A 62 -7.45 -1.98 -4.42
N GLY A 63 -8.78 -2.06 -4.52
CA GLY A 63 -9.68 -1.53 -3.50
C GLY A 63 -9.47 -2.22 -2.16
N TRP A 64 -9.66 -3.54 -2.12
CA TRP A 64 -9.56 -4.31 -0.88
C TRP A 64 -8.15 -4.41 -0.33
N GLY A 65 -7.13 -4.49 -1.19
CA GLY A 65 -5.74 -4.54 -0.77
C GLY A 65 -5.34 -3.30 0.03
N LEU A 66 -5.70 -2.11 -0.45
CA LEU A 66 -5.44 -0.85 0.26
C LEU A 66 -6.28 -0.73 1.54
N THR A 67 -7.56 -1.08 1.49
CA THR A 67 -8.44 -1.01 2.65
C THR A 67 -7.98 -1.93 3.77
N LEU A 68 -7.68 -3.20 3.46
CA LEU A 68 -7.22 -4.18 4.44
C LEU A 68 -5.83 -3.83 4.98
N LEU A 69 -4.93 -3.31 4.14
CA LEU A 69 -3.63 -2.79 4.58
C LEU A 69 -3.82 -1.64 5.58
N GLY A 70 -4.70 -0.69 5.25
CA GLY A 70 -4.99 0.45 6.12
C GLY A 70 -5.55 0.03 7.47
N VAL A 71 -6.54 -0.86 7.48
CA VAL A 71 -7.12 -1.44 8.71
C VAL A 71 -6.05 -2.16 9.53
N SER A 72 -5.22 -2.99 8.88
CA SER A 72 -4.12 -3.71 9.53
C SER A 72 -3.14 -2.77 10.22
N LEU A 73 -2.76 -1.65 9.58
CA LEU A 73 -1.86 -0.66 10.15
C LEU A 73 -2.49 0.14 11.29
N ILE A 74 -3.75 0.56 11.15
CA ILE A 74 -4.48 1.30 12.21
C ILE A 74 -4.58 0.43 13.46
N LEU A 75 -5.08 -0.81 13.31
CA LEU A 75 -5.24 -1.76 14.42
C LEU A 75 -3.89 -2.29 14.94
N GLY A 76 -2.83 -2.20 14.14
CA GLY A 76 -1.54 -2.79 14.46
C GLY A 76 -1.59 -4.33 14.47
N PHE A 77 -2.36 -4.93 13.55
CA PHE A 77 -2.60 -6.36 13.44
C PHE A 77 -1.99 -6.90 12.13
N PHE A 78 -1.10 -7.89 12.22
CA PHE A 78 -0.32 -8.44 11.10
C PHE A 78 0.54 -7.42 10.34
N VAL A 79 0.99 -6.34 10.99
CA VAL A 79 1.77 -5.26 10.34
C VAL A 79 3.03 -5.78 9.67
N ARG A 80 3.65 -6.81 10.28
CA ARG A 80 4.86 -7.44 9.74
C ARG A 80 4.63 -8.09 8.37
N LEU A 81 3.43 -8.63 8.12
CA LEU A 81 3.07 -9.25 6.84
C LEU A 81 2.41 -8.26 5.88
N SER A 82 1.51 -7.42 6.39
CA SER A 82 0.77 -6.48 5.56
C SER A 82 1.66 -5.37 5.00
N ALA A 83 2.60 -4.84 5.77
CA ALA A 83 3.40 -3.70 5.31
C ALA A 83 4.35 -4.03 4.15
N PRO A 84 5.05 -5.19 4.10
CA PRO A 84 5.80 -5.58 2.91
C PRO A 84 4.91 -5.79 1.67
N LEU A 85 3.71 -6.35 1.83
CA LEU A 85 2.74 -6.48 0.73
C LEU A 85 2.23 -5.12 0.26
N GLY A 86 1.99 -4.19 1.19
CA GLY A 86 1.67 -2.81 0.88
C GLY A 86 2.80 -2.08 0.16
N ALA A 87 4.05 -2.31 0.58
CA ALA A 87 5.21 -1.76 -0.11
C ALA A 87 5.33 -2.30 -1.55
N LEU A 88 5.08 -3.60 -1.75
CA LEU A 88 5.00 -4.18 -3.10
C LEU A 88 3.91 -3.51 -3.94
N LEU A 89 2.72 -3.28 -3.37
CA LEU A 89 1.64 -2.56 -4.05
C LEU A 89 2.04 -1.14 -4.44
N MET A 90 2.73 -0.41 -3.55
CA MET A 90 3.25 0.93 -3.87
C MET A 90 4.26 0.86 -5.02
N MET A 91 5.10 -0.16 -5.09
CA MET A 91 6.01 -0.34 -6.23
C MET A 91 5.26 -0.61 -7.54
N LEU A 92 4.15 -1.36 -7.50
CA LEU A 92 3.29 -1.57 -8.67
C LEU A 92 2.60 -0.28 -9.14
N TYR A 93 2.38 0.69 -8.25
CA TYR A 93 1.93 2.03 -8.63
C TYR A 93 3.06 2.93 -9.14
N TYR A 94 4.27 2.75 -8.63
CA TYR A 94 5.40 3.53 -9.08
C TYR A 94 5.76 3.29 -10.56
N PHE A 95 5.79 2.03 -11.02
CA PHE A 95 6.28 1.70 -12.37
C PHE A 95 5.46 2.27 -13.54
N PRO A 96 4.11 2.32 -13.50
CA PRO A 96 3.34 2.93 -14.57
C PRO A 96 3.69 4.38 -14.81
N VAL A 97 3.91 5.14 -13.74
CA VAL A 97 4.09 6.58 -13.75
C VAL A 97 5.54 6.98 -14.05
N LEU A 98 6.49 6.06 -13.87
CA LEU A 98 7.91 6.25 -14.18
C LEU A 98 8.15 6.46 -15.69
N LYS A 99 8.44 7.71 -16.08
CA LYS A 99 8.90 8.11 -17.43
C LYS A 99 10.33 8.62 -17.36
N PHE A 100 11.30 7.72 -17.39
CA PHE A 100 12.70 8.04 -17.14
C PHE A 100 13.18 9.31 -17.88
N PRO A 101 13.75 10.32 -17.18
CA PRO A 101 14.14 10.36 -15.77
C PRO A 101 13.11 10.99 -14.80
N TYR A 102 11.89 11.27 -15.24
CA TYR A 102 10.85 11.97 -14.46
C TYR A 102 9.63 11.08 -14.18
N ILE A 103 9.02 11.21 -13.02
CA ILE A 103 7.83 10.41 -12.66
C ILE A 103 6.56 11.26 -12.80
N ALA A 104 6.63 12.56 -12.55
CA ALA A 104 5.50 13.47 -12.55
C ALA A 104 6.01 14.92 -12.71
N PRO A 105 5.16 15.94 -12.96
CA PRO A 105 5.61 17.33 -13.18
C PRO A 105 6.45 17.95 -12.03
N HIS A 106 6.48 17.33 -10.83
CA HIS A 106 7.17 17.85 -9.65
C HIS A 106 8.16 16.86 -8.99
N SER A 107 8.39 15.67 -9.56
CA SER A 107 9.19 14.62 -8.93
C SER A 107 10.12 13.92 -9.92
N PHE A 108 11.40 13.80 -9.52
CA PHE A 108 12.46 13.21 -10.35
C PHE A 108 12.42 11.68 -10.28
N LEU A 109 13.16 11.08 -9.33
CA LEU A 109 13.20 9.62 -9.10
C LEU A 109 12.43 9.17 -7.86
N VAL A 110 12.26 10.05 -6.86
CA VAL A 110 11.54 9.75 -5.63
C VAL A 110 10.20 10.45 -5.65
N ASP A 111 9.16 9.64 -5.54
CA ASP A 111 7.76 10.01 -5.58
C ASP A 111 7.05 9.44 -4.33
N GLU A 112 5.81 9.85 -4.07
CA GLU A 112 4.99 9.42 -2.94
C GLU A 112 4.97 7.90 -2.77
N HIS A 113 4.92 7.13 -3.86
CA HIS A 113 4.93 5.67 -3.81
C HIS A 113 6.22 5.09 -3.20
N ILE A 114 7.39 5.66 -3.53
CA ILE A 114 8.67 5.25 -2.92
C ILE A 114 8.71 5.62 -1.45
N ILE A 115 8.22 6.81 -1.10
CA ILE A 115 8.17 7.27 0.29
C ILE A 115 7.28 6.33 1.11
N TYR A 116 6.11 5.98 0.59
CA TYR A 116 5.16 5.06 1.23
C TYR A 116 5.74 3.65 1.34
N ALA A 117 6.35 3.12 0.28
CA ALA A 117 7.01 1.82 0.33
C ALA A 117 8.11 1.77 1.41
N SER A 118 8.95 2.80 1.47
CA SER A 118 10.03 2.91 2.45
C SER A 118 9.48 2.99 3.87
N ALA A 119 8.43 3.78 4.10
CA ALA A 119 7.78 3.88 5.41
C ALA A 119 7.16 2.54 5.85
N LEU A 120 6.50 1.82 4.94
CA LEU A 120 5.91 0.51 5.21
C LEU A 120 6.97 -0.55 5.54
N ILE A 121 8.06 -0.61 4.77
CA ILE A 121 9.19 -1.51 5.04
C ILE A 121 9.79 -1.19 6.41
N PHE A 122 10.00 0.09 6.72
CA PHE A 122 10.51 0.52 8.01
C PHE A 122 9.57 0.08 9.15
N LEU A 123 8.26 0.31 9.03
CA LEU A 123 7.25 -0.09 10.01
C LEU A 123 7.22 -1.62 10.23
N SER A 124 7.49 -2.42 9.21
CA SER A 124 7.64 -3.87 9.31
C SER A 124 8.93 -4.26 10.04
N ALA A 125 10.06 -3.66 9.66
CA ALA A 125 11.39 -3.95 10.22
C ALA A 125 11.45 -3.68 11.73
N VAL A 126 10.82 -2.59 12.19
CA VAL A 126 10.77 -2.22 13.61
C VAL A 126 9.65 -2.92 14.38
N LYS A 127 8.91 -3.83 13.74
CA LYS A 127 7.76 -4.56 14.30
C LYS A 127 6.76 -3.63 14.98
N SER A 128 6.41 -2.54 14.30
CA SER A 128 5.56 -1.48 14.86
C SER A 128 4.17 -1.97 15.34
N GLY A 129 3.70 -3.13 14.87
CA GLY A 129 2.50 -3.79 15.40
C GLY A 129 2.61 -4.19 16.88
N GLU A 130 3.81 -4.49 17.40
CA GLU A 130 4.01 -4.82 18.82
C GLU A 130 3.94 -3.57 19.73
N ILE A 131 4.08 -2.38 19.14
CA ILE A 131 4.06 -1.10 19.83
C ILE A 131 2.64 -0.55 19.81
N TRP A 132 1.89 -0.78 20.89
CA TRP A 132 0.49 -0.34 21.02
C TRP A 132 -0.38 -0.82 19.84
N GLY A 133 -0.12 -2.03 19.35
CA GLY A 133 -0.95 -2.72 18.36
C GLY A 133 -1.35 -4.10 18.85
N LEU A 134 -2.33 -4.69 18.17
CA LEU A 134 -2.89 -5.99 18.55
C LEU A 134 -1.89 -7.15 18.41
N ASP A 135 -0.83 -7.02 17.62
CA ASP A 135 0.23 -8.04 17.49
C ASP A 135 0.90 -8.39 18.84
N LYS A 136 0.91 -7.46 19.80
CA LYS A 136 1.41 -7.71 21.16
C LYS A 136 0.61 -8.81 21.88
N PHE A 137 -0.70 -8.90 21.64
CA PHE A 137 -1.57 -9.89 22.28
C PHE A 137 -1.36 -11.29 21.69
N LEU A 138 -1.20 -11.42 20.38
CA LEU A 138 -0.91 -12.70 19.71
C LEU A 138 0.45 -13.28 20.10
N ASN A 139 1.49 -12.44 20.17
CA ASN A 139 2.81 -12.91 20.60
C ASN A 139 2.84 -13.33 22.08
N LYS A 140 1.94 -12.80 22.92
CA LYS A 140 1.78 -13.25 24.31
C LYS A 140 1.08 -14.60 24.38
N TRP A 141 0.06 -14.82 23.54
CA TRP A 141 -0.67 -16.08 23.45
C TRP A 141 0.17 -17.24 22.90
N ARG A 142 1.07 -17.00 21.94
CA ARG A 142 1.94 -18.05 21.36
C ARG A 142 3.08 -18.52 22.29
N LYS A 143 3.24 -17.89 23.46
CA LYS A 143 4.27 -18.23 24.47
C LYS A 143 3.68 -18.97 25.68
N HIS A 144 2.40 -19.33 25.66
CA HIS A 144 1.76 -20.24 26.61
C HIS A 144 1.23 -21.43 25.82
#